data_AF-A0A218Y0C3-F1
#
_entry.id   AF-A0A218Y0C3-F1
#
_cell.length_a   1.000
_cell.length_b   1.000
_cell.length_c   1.000
_cell.angle_alpha   90.00
_cell.angle_beta   90.00
_cell.angle_gamma   90.00
#
_symmetry.space_group_name_H-M   'P 1'
#
loop_
_entity.id
_entity.type
_entity.pdbx_description
1 polymer ?
#
loop_
_entity_poly.entity_id
_entity_poly.type
_entity_poly.pdbx_seq_one_letter_code
_entity_poly.pdbx_strand_id
1 'polypeptide(L)'
;MGPSNHHRGKAALRWEVQRELVEFALGIANSKYPFLWIIRPDLVNGDTAILPPEFNEETKWRAFISKWCPQEEVLNRPSVGGFLIHCGWNLAIETLTAGVPMLCWPYFRDQQTICKYACMDWEVGLEIGSDVKQDEVQKLVKELMDGKMGKQMKKRAMEWKRQWNRARLL
;
A
#
# COMPACT_ATOMS: atom_id res chain seq x y z
N MET A 1 5.41 -0.72 37.03
CA MET A 1 4.44 -0.52 35.92
C MET A 1 5.23 -0.66 34.62
N GLY A 2 5.14 -1.81 33.96
CA GLY A 2 5.84 -2.06 32.70
C GLY A 2 5.19 -1.28 31.55
N PRO A 3 5.93 -0.94 30.48
CA PRO A 3 5.36 -0.27 29.33
C PRO A 3 4.30 -1.17 28.70
N SER A 4 3.09 -0.63 28.55
CA SER A 4 1.99 -1.28 27.88
C SER A 4 2.36 -1.52 26.42
N ASN A 5 2.53 -2.79 26.04
CA ASN A 5 2.62 -3.24 24.65
C ASN A 5 1.27 -3.05 23.95
N HIS A 6 0.90 -1.80 23.66
CA HIS A 6 -0.12 -1.50 22.67
C HIS A 6 0.54 -1.48 21.30
N HIS A 7 0.82 -2.67 20.75
CA HIS A 7 1.02 -2.84 19.33
C HIS A 7 -0.34 -2.59 18.66
N ARG A 8 -0.70 -1.32 18.46
CA ARG A 8 -1.83 -0.94 17.62
C ARG A 8 -1.52 -1.48 16.23
N GLY A 9 -2.11 -2.62 15.89
CA GLY A 9 -1.97 -3.27 14.60
C GLY A 9 -2.43 -2.30 13.53
N LYS A 10 -1.48 -1.66 12.83
CA LYS A 10 -1.77 -1.07 11.54
C LYS A 10 -2.12 -2.23 10.63
N ALA A 11 -3.29 -2.15 10.00
CA ALA A 11 -3.88 -3.25 9.26
C ALA A 11 -2.97 -3.62 8.08
N ALA A 12 -2.27 -4.74 8.22
CA ALA A 12 -1.53 -5.36 7.13
C ALA A 12 -2.52 -5.94 6.12
N LEU A 13 -2.11 -6.04 4.86
CA LEU A 13 -2.84 -6.85 3.88
C LEU A 13 -2.95 -8.27 4.42
N ARG A 14 -4.13 -8.86 4.29
CA ARG A 14 -4.40 -10.25 4.65
C ARG A 14 -4.56 -11.04 3.37
N TRP A 15 -3.89 -12.18 3.29
CA TRP A 15 -3.96 -13.10 2.16
C TRP A 15 -4.88 -14.25 2.56
N GLU A 16 -5.84 -14.58 1.70
CA GLU A 16 -6.70 -15.75 1.95
C GLU A 16 -5.95 -17.03 1.61
N VAL A 17 -5.17 -16.96 0.53
CA VAL A 17 -4.38 -18.09 0.04
C VAL A 17 -2.95 -17.66 -0.27
N GLN A 18 -2.01 -18.58 0.00
CA GLN A 18 -0.59 -18.41 -0.28
C GLN A 18 -0.30 -17.96 -1.72
N ARG A 19 -1.15 -18.36 -2.68
CA ARG A 19 -1.05 -17.96 -4.08
C ARG A 19 -1.15 -16.44 -4.26
N GLU A 20 -2.06 -15.75 -3.59
CA GLU A 20 -2.23 -14.30 -3.73
C GLU A 20 -0.99 -13.55 -3.25
N LEU A 21 -0.43 -13.98 -2.11
CA LEU A 21 0.83 -13.44 -1.59
C LEU A 21 1.97 -13.58 -2.62
N VAL A 22 2.08 -14.76 -3.25
CA VAL A 22 3.10 -15.02 -4.27
C VAL A 22 2.89 -14.14 -5.50
N GLU A 23 1.67 -14.03 -6.02
CA GLU A 23 1.34 -13.16 -7.17
C GLU A 23 1.68 -11.69 -6.87
N PHE A 24 1.36 -11.20 -5.67
CA PHE A 24 1.77 -9.86 -5.23
C PHE A 24 3.27 -9.70 -5.13
N ALA A 25 3.95 -10.65 -4.48
CA ALA A 25 5.39 -10.60 -4.28
C ALA A 25 6.11 -10.54 -5.63
N LEU A 26 5.77 -11.43 -6.55
CA LEU A 26 6.37 -11.49 -7.87
C LEU A 26 6.00 -10.26 -8.72
N GLY A 27 4.77 -9.76 -8.64
CA GLY A 27 4.38 -8.53 -9.34
C GLY A 27 5.16 -7.29 -8.87
N ILE A 28 5.32 -7.12 -7.55
CA ILE A 28 6.13 -6.05 -6.95
C ILE A 28 7.60 -6.22 -7.32
N ALA A 29 8.13 -7.44 -7.25
CA ALA A 29 9.49 -7.73 -7.67
C ALA A 29 9.68 -7.36 -9.16
N ASN A 30 8.81 -7.81 -10.05
CA ASN A 30 8.93 -7.55 -11.48
C ASN A 30 8.72 -6.08 -11.86
N SER A 31 8.17 -5.25 -10.97
CA SER A 31 8.06 -3.79 -11.19
C SER A 31 9.42 -3.07 -11.22
N LYS A 32 10.45 -3.66 -10.60
CA LYS A 32 11.81 -3.11 -10.43
C LYS A 32 11.92 -1.85 -9.55
N TYR A 33 10.85 -1.37 -8.92
CA TYR A 33 10.93 -0.24 -7.98
C TYR A 33 11.45 -0.67 -6.60
N PRO A 34 12.10 0.25 -5.85
CA PRO A 34 12.33 0.06 -4.43
C PRO A 34 11.02 0.06 -3.65
N PHE A 35 10.94 -0.74 -2.58
CA PHE A 35 9.74 -0.81 -1.76
C PHE A 35 10.06 -1.14 -0.30
N LEU A 36 9.20 -0.64 0.59
CA LEU A 36 9.11 -1.04 1.99
C LEU A 36 7.90 -1.95 2.14
N TRP A 37 8.11 -3.21 2.51
CA TRP A 37 7.03 -4.15 2.79
C TRP A 37 6.92 -4.43 4.28
N ILE A 38 5.81 -4.02 4.86
CA ILE A 38 5.43 -4.40 6.22
C ILE A 38 4.64 -5.70 6.15
N ILE A 39 5.29 -6.82 6.45
CA ILE A 39 4.69 -8.17 6.42
C ILE A 39 4.93 -8.86 7.77
N ARG A 40 3.87 -9.47 8.31
CA ARG A 40 3.96 -10.31 9.51
C ARG A 40 3.92 -11.79 9.10
N PRO A 41 4.59 -12.68 9.84
CA PRO A 41 4.63 -14.11 9.49
C PRO A 41 3.25 -14.78 9.48
N ASP A 42 2.28 -14.28 10.25
CA ASP A 42 0.95 -14.86 10.50
C ASP A 42 -0.14 -14.37 9.50
N LEU A 43 0.24 -13.79 8.37
CA LEU A 43 -0.70 -13.10 7.46
C LEU A 43 -1.43 -13.98 6.45
N VAL A 44 -1.06 -15.26 6.32
CA VAL A 44 -1.70 -16.22 5.40
C VAL A 44 -2.53 -17.18 6.23
N ASN A 45 -3.80 -16.88 6.50
CA ASN A 45 -4.75 -17.74 7.24
C ASN A 45 -4.20 -18.54 8.46
N GLY A 46 -3.26 -17.97 9.21
CA GLY A 46 -2.63 -18.61 10.39
C GLY A 46 -1.37 -19.44 10.08
N ASP A 47 -1.04 -19.63 8.80
CA ASP A 47 0.21 -20.21 8.31
C ASP A 47 1.32 -19.17 8.17
N THR A 48 2.56 -19.66 8.09
CA THR A 48 3.73 -18.82 7.83
C THR A 48 3.67 -18.28 6.41
N ALA A 49 3.72 -16.96 6.25
CA ALA A 49 3.89 -16.31 4.95
C ALA A 49 5.25 -16.71 4.34
N ILE A 50 5.24 -17.56 3.31
CA ILE A 50 6.45 -18.01 2.62
C ILE A 50 6.62 -17.19 1.34
N LEU A 51 7.65 -16.35 1.27
CA LEU A 51 7.99 -15.68 0.01
C LEU A 51 8.86 -16.60 -0.85
N PRO A 52 8.66 -16.62 -2.17
CA PRO A 52 9.40 -17.52 -3.04
C PRO A 52 10.90 -17.13 -3.11
N PRO A 53 11.84 -18.08 -3.27
CA PRO A 53 13.28 -17.78 -3.31
C PRO A 53 13.65 -16.73 -4.36
N GLU A 54 13.04 -16.79 -5.54
CA GLU A 54 13.24 -15.85 -6.65
C GLU A 54 12.85 -14.40 -6.27
N PHE A 55 11.87 -14.21 -5.37
CA PHE A 55 11.54 -12.88 -4.85
C PHE A 55 12.68 -12.31 -4.03
N ASN A 56 13.28 -13.11 -3.14
CA ASN A 56 14.37 -12.67 -2.28
C ASN A 56 15.61 -12.31 -3.10
N GLU A 57 15.94 -13.12 -4.11
CA GLU A 57 17.07 -12.86 -5.01
C GLU A 57 16.84 -11.59 -5.84
N GLU A 58 15.68 -11.45 -6.46
CA GLU A 58 15.33 -10.33 -7.33
C GLU A 58 15.23 -8.99 -6.58
N THR A 59 14.88 -9.02 -5.29
CA THR A 59 14.62 -7.79 -4.51
C THR A 59 15.72 -7.45 -3.51
N LYS A 60 16.77 -8.28 -3.41
CA LYS A 60 17.86 -8.21 -2.41
C LYS A 60 18.42 -6.80 -2.13
N TRP A 61 18.50 -5.94 -3.14
CA TRP A 61 19.14 -4.62 -3.05
C TRP A 61 18.17 -3.44 -3.01
N ARG A 62 16.87 -3.68 -3.05
CA ARG A 62 15.84 -2.63 -3.19
C ARG A 62 14.58 -2.85 -2.34
N ALA A 63 14.47 -4.00 -1.68
CA ALA A 63 13.45 -4.26 -0.69
C ALA A 63 13.95 -3.96 0.72
N PHE A 64 13.11 -3.33 1.51
CA PHE A 64 13.20 -3.38 2.97
C PHE A 64 11.96 -4.09 3.50
N ILE A 65 12.16 -5.20 4.22
CA ILE A 65 11.07 -6.02 4.76
C ILE A 65 11.11 -5.93 6.28
N SER A 66 9.99 -5.57 6.90
CA SER A 66 9.87 -5.43 8.35
C SER A 66 8.51 -5.89 8.85
N LYS A 67 8.38 -6.18 10.15
CA LYS A 67 7.09 -6.47 10.79
C LYS A 67 6.34 -5.20 11.20
N TRP A 68 7.03 -4.07 11.27
CA TRP A 68 6.48 -2.79 11.71
C TRP A 68 7.26 -1.60 11.16
N CYS A 69 6.58 -0.47 11.00
CA CYS A 69 7.21 0.83 10.76
C CYS A 69 6.38 1.97 11.38
N PRO A 70 6.99 3.14 11.64
CA PRO A 70 6.26 4.36 11.96
C PRO A 70 5.57 4.89 10.69
N GLN A 71 4.48 4.24 10.28
CA GLN A 71 3.87 4.43 8.95
C GLN A 71 3.53 5.89 8.62
N GLU A 72 3.10 6.70 9.60
CA GLU A 72 2.82 8.12 9.36
C GLU A 72 4.09 8.89 8.97
N GLU A 73 5.20 8.63 9.66
CA GLU A 73 6.50 9.23 9.33
C GLU A 73 7.00 8.74 7.97
N VAL A 74 6.83 7.44 7.69
CA VAL A 74 7.18 6.83 6.40
C VAL A 74 6.40 7.50 5.26
N LEU A 75 5.07 7.59 5.36
CA LEU A 75 4.21 8.19 4.33
C LEU A 75 4.58 9.66 4.05
N ASN A 76 5.09 10.38 5.04
CA ASN A 76 5.56 11.75 4.87
C ASN A 76 6.98 11.88 4.30
N ARG A 77 7.70 10.77 4.03
CA ARG A 77 9.02 10.83 3.38
C ARG A 77 8.89 11.15 1.89
N PRO A 78 9.74 12.04 1.34
CA PRO A 78 9.74 12.37 -0.09
C PRO A 78 9.97 11.17 -1.03
N SER A 79 10.62 10.11 -0.52
CA SER A 79 10.90 8.88 -1.27
C SER A 79 9.67 8.00 -1.50
N VAL A 80 8.53 8.26 -0.82
CA VAL A 80 7.30 7.48 -1.00
C VAL A 80 6.54 7.99 -2.22
N GLY A 81 6.57 7.19 -3.29
CA GLY A 81 5.87 7.47 -4.54
C GLY A 81 4.41 7.02 -4.55
N GLY A 82 4.07 5.97 -3.81
CA GLY A 82 2.72 5.42 -3.71
C GLY A 82 2.58 4.49 -2.51
N PHE A 83 1.35 4.14 -2.16
CA PHE A 83 1.06 3.27 -1.02
C PHE A 83 0.03 2.20 -1.37
N LEU A 84 0.42 0.93 -1.23
CA LEU A 84 -0.46 -0.21 -1.41
C LEU A 84 -1.26 -0.45 -0.13
N ILE A 85 -2.58 -0.39 -0.23
CA ILE A 85 -3.50 -0.25 0.90
C ILE A 85 -4.78 -1.05 0.67
N HIS A 86 -5.32 -1.65 1.73
CA HIS A 86 -6.65 -2.29 1.69
C HIS A 86 -7.82 -1.31 1.79
N CYS A 87 -7.57 0.00 1.74
CA CYS A 87 -8.59 1.05 1.82
C CYS A 87 -9.36 1.13 3.16
N GLY A 88 -8.75 0.80 4.30
CA GLY A 88 -9.36 1.13 5.59
C GLY A 88 -9.40 2.65 5.81
N TRP A 89 -10.49 3.18 6.38
CA TRP A 89 -10.71 4.63 6.49
C TRP A 89 -9.52 5.41 7.08
N ASN A 90 -8.99 4.99 8.24
CA ASN A 90 -7.87 5.68 8.89
C ASN A 90 -6.64 5.75 7.99
N LEU A 91 -6.36 4.67 7.27
CA LEU A 91 -5.19 4.60 6.39
C LEU A 91 -5.37 5.44 5.13
N ALA A 92 -6.59 5.50 4.59
CA ALA A 92 -6.91 6.39 3.47
C ALA A 92 -6.69 7.86 3.87
N ILE A 93 -7.11 8.26 5.07
CA ILE A 93 -6.87 9.60 5.60
C ILE A 93 -5.37 9.86 5.82
N GLU A 94 -4.63 8.95 6.46
CA GLU A 94 -3.17 9.09 6.63
C GLU A 94 -2.47 9.28 5.27
N THR A 95 -2.92 8.58 4.24
CA THR A 95 -2.33 8.60 2.89
C THR A 95 -2.69 9.87 2.11
N LEU A 96 -3.95 10.30 2.15
CA LEU A 96 -4.42 11.57 1.55
C LEU A 96 -3.71 12.78 2.17
N THR A 97 -3.59 12.80 3.49
CA THR A 97 -2.93 13.90 4.22
C THR A 97 -1.42 13.89 4.02
N ALA A 98 -0.82 12.74 3.72
CA ALA A 98 0.57 12.66 3.27
C ALA A 98 0.79 13.09 1.81
N GLY A 99 -0.28 13.15 0.99
CA GLY A 99 -0.19 13.49 -0.43
C GLY A 99 0.40 12.37 -1.28
N VAL A 100 0.09 11.12 -0.91
CA VAL A 100 0.59 9.90 -1.55
C VAL A 100 -0.57 9.22 -2.30
N PRO A 101 -0.40 8.85 -3.59
CA PRO A 101 -1.41 8.10 -4.32
C PRO A 101 -1.49 6.63 -3.85
N MET A 102 -2.64 6.01 -4.05
CA MET A 102 -2.98 4.70 -3.51
C MET A 102 -2.97 3.61 -4.58
N LEU A 103 -2.50 2.42 -4.20
CA LEU A 103 -2.78 1.18 -4.92
C LEU A 103 -3.70 0.34 -4.04
N CYS A 104 -4.97 0.35 -4.38
CA CYS A 104 -6.09 -0.15 -3.62
C CYS A 104 -6.26 -1.66 -3.83
N TRP A 105 -6.34 -2.41 -2.74
CA TRP A 105 -6.70 -3.83 -2.77
C TRP A 105 -7.66 -4.14 -1.62
N PRO A 106 -8.95 -3.78 -1.75
CA PRO A 106 -9.92 -3.88 -0.66
C PRO A 106 -10.23 -5.34 -0.31
N TYR A 107 -10.34 -5.64 0.97
CA TYR A 107 -10.65 -6.98 1.47
C TYR A 107 -12.10 -7.08 2.01
N PHE A 108 -12.50 -6.20 2.96
CA PHE A 108 -13.78 -6.34 3.65
C PHE A 108 -14.40 -5.01 4.14
N ARG A 109 -15.74 -5.01 4.33
CA ARG A 109 -16.54 -3.93 4.94
C ARG A 109 -16.49 -2.58 4.20
N ASP A 110 -15.95 -1.55 4.84
CA ASP A 110 -15.90 -0.18 4.35
C ASP A 110 -14.85 -0.03 3.24
N GLN A 111 -13.91 -0.98 3.16
CA GLN A 111 -12.79 -0.96 2.23
C GLN A 111 -13.21 -0.88 0.77
N GLN A 112 -14.25 -1.60 0.36
CA GLN A 112 -14.78 -1.49 -1.01
C GLN A 112 -15.30 -0.08 -1.29
N THR A 113 -15.98 0.53 -0.32
CA THR A 113 -16.53 1.88 -0.46
C THR A 113 -15.40 2.90 -0.55
N ILE A 114 -14.39 2.80 0.30
CA ILE A 114 -13.23 3.70 0.27
C ILE A 114 -12.39 3.50 -1.00
N CYS A 115 -12.23 2.26 -1.48
CA CYS A 115 -11.61 1.98 -2.77
C CYS A 115 -12.32 2.72 -3.90
N LYS A 116 -13.65 2.63 -3.94
CA LYS A 116 -14.48 3.32 -4.93
C LYS A 116 -14.29 4.84 -4.88
N TYR A 117 -14.35 5.44 -3.69
CA TYR A 117 -14.07 6.88 -3.52
C TYR A 117 -12.66 7.24 -3.98
N ALA A 118 -11.64 6.47 -3.59
CA ALA A 118 -10.24 6.73 -3.96
C ALA A 118 -10.01 6.67 -5.48
N CYS A 119 -10.64 5.72 -6.16
CA CYS A 119 -10.44 5.50 -7.60
C CYS A 119 -11.33 6.41 -8.46
N MET A 120 -12.59 6.63 -8.07
CA MET A 120 -13.58 7.31 -8.93
C MET A 120 -13.80 8.78 -8.57
N ASP A 121 -13.90 9.10 -7.28
CA ASP A 121 -14.31 10.45 -6.86
C ASP A 121 -13.12 11.34 -6.51
N TRP A 122 -12.16 10.81 -5.76
CA TRP A 122 -10.96 11.54 -5.35
C TRP A 122 -9.87 11.48 -6.41
N GLU A 123 -9.91 10.46 -7.27
CA GLU A 123 -8.95 10.23 -8.36
C GLU A 123 -7.50 10.17 -7.85
N VAL A 124 -7.29 9.48 -6.74
CA VAL A 124 -5.98 9.28 -6.09
C VAL A 124 -5.55 7.82 -6.03
N GLY A 125 -6.39 6.89 -6.51
CA GLY A 125 -6.18 5.45 -6.40
C GLY A 125 -6.30 4.68 -7.71
N LEU A 126 -5.59 3.55 -7.78
CA LEU A 126 -5.82 2.47 -8.73
C LEU A 126 -6.22 1.21 -7.97
N GLU A 127 -7.20 0.48 -8.48
CA GLU A 127 -7.63 -0.79 -7.88
C GLU A 127 -6.90 -1.98 -8.51
N ILE A 128 -6.44 -2.90 -7.67
CA ILE A 128 -5.99 -4.25 -8.05
C ILE A 128 -7.21 -5.16 -8.07
N GLY A 129 -7.38 -5.94 -9.14
CA GLY A 129 -8.45 -6.92 -9.26
C GLY A 129 -8.48 -7.95 -8.12
N SER A 130 -9.66 -8.53 -7.89
CA SER A 130 -9.85 -9.55 -6.84
C SER A 130 -9.10 -10.86 -7.14
N ASP A 131 -9.00 -11.25 -8.42
CA ASP A 131 -8.16 -12.38 -8.85
C ASP A 131 -6.75 -11.87 -9.18
N VAL A 132 -5.93 -11.71 -8.13
CA VAL A 132 -4.60 -11.12 -8.23
C VAL A 132 -3.71 -11.90 -9.21
N LYS A 133 -3.13 -11.19 -10.17
CA LYS A 133 -2.07 -11.69 -11.07
C LYS A 133 -0.82 -10.83 -10.99
N GLN A 134 0.36 -11.46 -11.01
CA GLN A 134 1.64 -10.77 -10.95
C GLN A 134 1.82 -9.73 -12.07
N ASP A 135 1.35 -10.00 -13.29
CA ASP A 135 1.47 -9.09 -14.42
C ASP A 135 0.60 -7.83 -14.25
N GLU A 136 -0.58 -7.99 -13.66
CA GLU A 136 -1.47 -6.89 -13.31
C GLU A 136 -0.84 -6.03 -12.22
N VAL A 137 -0.37 -6.65 -11.13
CA VAL A 137 0.30 -5.95 -10.02
C VAL A 137 1.52 -5.19 -10.54
N GLN A 138 2.36 -5.82 -11.38
CA GLN A 138 3.52 -5.19 -12.00
C GLN A 138 3.11 -3.94 -12.81
N LYS A 139 2.09 -4.08 -13.67
CA LYS A 139 1.59 -3.00 -14.51
C LYS A 139 1.08 -1.84 -13.68
N LEU A 140 0.27 -2.12 -12.65
CA LEU A 140 -0.32 -1.09 -11.79
C LEU A 140 0.73 -0.37 -10.94
N VAL A 141 1.75 -1.08 -10.42
CA VAL A 141 2.87 -0.44 -9.72
C VAL A 141 3.61 0.51 -10.67
N LYS A 142 3.91 0.07 -11.89
CA LYS A 142 4.57 0.93 -12.90
C LYS A 142 3.72 2.15 -13.26
N GLU A 143 2.41 1.97 -13.45
CA GLU A 143 1.47 3.06 -13.77
C GLU A 143 1.37 4.07 -12.62
N LEU A 144 1.32 3.60 -11.37
CA LEU A 144 1.30 4.46 -10.18
C LEU A 144 2.58 5.29 -10.05
N MET A 145 3.74 4.69 -10.29
CA MET A 145 5.04 5.30 -10.04
C MET A 145 5.45 6.28 -11.14
N ASP A 146 5.38 5.90 -12.42
CA ASP A 146 5.88 6.72 -13.54
C ASP A 146 4.85 6.95 -14.66
N GLY A 147 3.72 6.27 -14.59
CA GLY A 147 2.64 6.36 -15.58
C GLY A 147 1.95 7.72 -15.61
N LYS A 148 1.16 7.91 -16.68
CA LYS A 148 0.41 9.17 -16.87
C LYS A 148 -0.66 9.32 -15.79
N MET A 149 -1.35 8.23 -15.45
CA MET A 149 -2.34 8.22 -14.37
C MET A 149 -1.65 8.42 -13.02
N GLY A 150 -0.50 7.76 -12.78
CA GLY A 150 0.37 7.98 -11.61
C GLY A 150 0.62 9.45 -11.30
N LYS A 151 1.10 10.19 -12.31
CA LYS A 151 1.39 11.62 -12.20
C LYS A 151 0.14 12.47 -11.93
N GLN A 152 -1.00 12.12 -12.54
CA GLN A 152 -2.28 12.78 -12.29
C GLN A 152 -2.75 12.55 -10.85
N MET A 153 -2.76 11.30 -10.39
CA MET A 153 -3.12 10.95 -9.01
C MET A 153 -2.20 11.61 -8.00
N LYS A 154 -0.89 11.69 -8.25
CA LYS A 154 0.04 12.41 -7.38
C LYS A 154 -0.32 13.89 -7.26
N LYS A 155 -0.71 14.54 -8.37
CA LYS A 155 -1.18 15.93 -8.34
C LYS A 155 -2.45 16.07 -7.49
N ARG A 156 -3.44 15.19 -7.67
CA ARG A 156 -4.69 15.16 -6.90
C ARG A 156 -4.43 14.92 -5.41
N ALA A 157 -3.60 13.94 -5.06
CA ALA A 157 -3.21 13.65 -3.69
C ALA A 157 -2.53 14.87 -3.02
N MET A 158 -1.67 15.60 -3.75
CA MET A 158 -1.06 16.83 -3.24
C MET A 158 -2.08 17.97 -3.07
N GLU A 159 -3.13 18.04 -3.89
CA GLU A 159 -4.25 18.98 -3.70
C GLU A 159 -5.01 18.66 -2.40
N TRP A 160 -5.29 17.38 -2.13
CA TRP A 160 -5.89 16.93 -0.87
C TRP A 160 -5.02 17.28 0.35
N LYS A 161 -3.72 17.00 0.30
CA LYS A 161 -2.77 17.41 1.35
C LYS A 161 -2.81 18.92 1.63
N ARG A 162 -2.86 19.74 0.58
CA ARG A 162 -2.95 21.21 0.73
C ARG A 162 -4.27 21.64 1.37
N GLN A 163 -5.39 21.03 0.97
CA GLN A 163 -6.70 21.30 1.58
C GLN A 163 -6.71 20.95 3.07
N TRP A 164 -6.20 19.77 3.41
CA TRP A 164 -6.03 19.34 4.80
C TRP A 164 -5.21 20.34 5.63
N ASN A 165 -4.05 20.75 5.12
CA ASN A 165 -3.18 21.70 5.82
C ASN A 165 -3.85 23.06 6.03
N ARG A 166 -4.70 23.51 5.09
CA ARG A 166 -5.50 24.73 5.28
C ARG A 166 -6.56 24.56 6.34
N ALA A 167 -7.31 23.46 6.29
CA ALA A 167 -8.36 23.17 7.28
C ALA A 167 -7.81 23.03 8.70
N ARG A 168 -6.58 22.53 8.85
CA ARG A 168 -5.91 22.39 10.15
C ARG A 168 -5.48 23.72 10.79
N LEU A 169 -5.49 24.82 10.03
CA LEU A 169 -5.10 26.15 10.48
C LEU A 169 -6.30 27.05 10.82
N LEU A 170 -7.52 26.53 10.64
CA LEU A 170 -8.78 27.14 11.06
C LEU A 170 -9.19 26.62 12.44
#